data_AF-A0A183H2Q0-F1
#
_entry.id   AF-A0A183H2Q0-F1
#
_cell.length_a   1.000
_cell.length_b   1.000
_cell.length_c   1.000
_cell.angle_alpha   90.00
_cell.angle_beta   90.00
_cell.angle_gamma   90.00
#
_symmetry.space_group_name_H-M   'P 1'
#
loop_
_entity.id
_entity.type
_entity.pdbx_description
1 polymer ?
#
loop_
_entity_poly.entity_id
_entity_poly.type
_entity_poly.pdbx_seq_one_letter_code
_entity_poly.pdbx_strand_id
1 'polypeptide(L)'
;MPANETTAIPTSFIGRISARTSLISTRDYKTTVQLLDDNETICQEFKKTSNAQIILDYICECLNIVEKDYFGLRYQDFNRHRYWMDLNKQIYKQVRGPNVILRFRVRFYPSDVNVLKEEITRYMLFVQLQRDLLHGRLYCPQNEAAVLGALALQSIIGDYDAEERPKNYVAEYKLLLKQTEKLEEKIAESHKLFKGLTPAEAEMEFLKRASKLDTYGFDPYTVMVNVLKELLSFL
;
A
#
# COMPACT_ATOMS: atom_id res chain seq x y z
N MET A 1 -35.44 32.78 -65.95
CA MET A 1 -34.69 32.24 -67.10
C MET A 1 -33.20 32.22 -66.76
N PRO A 2 -32.44 31.23 -67.26
CA PRO A 2 -31.51 30.42 -66.44
C PRO A 2 -30.02 30.64 -66.76
N ALA A 3 -29.13 30.14 -65.90
CA ALA A 3 -27.84 29.54 -66.31
C ALA A 3 -27.18 28.71 -65.18
N ASN A 4 -26.77 27.49 -65.57
CA ASN A 4 -25.78 26.54 -65.01
C ASN A 4 -24.46 27.22 -64.57
N GLU A 5 -23.50 26.66 -63.82
CA GLU A 5 -23.00 25.35 -63.36
C GLU A 5 -22.13 25.70 -62.11
N THR A 6 -21.68 24.85 -61.17
CA THR A 6 -20.88 23.62 -61.29
C THR A 6 -20.81 22.97 -59.90
N THR A 7 -21.01 21.66 -59.83
CA THR A 7 -20.87 20.84 -58.61
C THR A 7 -19.43 20.36 -58.39
N ALA A 8 -18.92 20.49 -57.17
CA ALA A 8 -17.86 19.66 -56.62
C ALA A 8 -18.10 19.43 -55.11
N ILE A 9 -18.03 18.16 -54.68
CA ILE A 9 -18.13 17.69 -53.29
C ILE A 9 -16.72 17.71 -52.68
N PRO A 10 -16.53 17.83 -51.35
CA PRO A 10 -16.39 16.60 -50.55
C PRO A 10 -16.92 16.66 -49.09
N THR A 11 -17.45 15.51 -48.68
CA THR A 11 -17.31 14.83 -47.36
C THR A 11 -17.49 15.61 -46.05
N SER A 12 -18.56 15.28 -45.31
CA SER A 12 -18.40 14.67 -43.97
C SER A 12 -19.73 14.04 -43.53
N PHE A 13 -19.71 12.71 -43.41
CA PHE A 13 -20.68 11.96 -42.62
C PHE A 13 -20.33 12.18 -41.15
N ILE A 14 -21.30 12.57 -40.33
CA ILE A 14 -21.74 11.82 -39.14
C ILE A 14 -23.06 12.46 -38.67
N GLY A 15 -24.11 11.65 -38.75
CA GLY A 15 -25.47 12.01 -38.38
C GLY A 15 -25.64 12.16 -36.87
N ARG A 16 -26.59 13.03 -36.54
CA ARG A 16 -27.16 13.25 -35.21
C ARG A 16 -27.60 11.93 -34.58
N ILE A 17 -27.08 11.60 -33.39
CA ILE A 17 -27.69 10.59 -32.52
C ILE A 17 -28.55 11.30 -31.49
N SER A 18 -29.83 10.95 -31.56
CA SER A 18 -30.92 11.34 -30.67
C SER A 18 -30.58 11.05 -29.20
N ALA A 19 -30.85 12.04 -28.36
CA ALA A 19 -30.78 11.94 -26.91
C ALA A 19 -31.74 10.85 -26.40
N ARG A 20 -31.20 9.72 -25.94
CA ARG A 20 -31.88 8.87 -24.97
C ARG A 20 -31.53 9.36 -23.58
N THR A 21 -32.40 10.20 -23.03
CA THR A 21 -32.40 10.57 -21.61
C THR A 21 -32.70 9.31 -20.80
N SER A 22 -31.67 8.66 -20.24
CA SER A 22 -31.86 7.61 -19.26
C SER A 22 -32.13 8.23 -17.88
N LEU A 23 -33.19 7.74 -17.25
CA LEU A 23 -33.67 8.15 -15.94
C LEU A 23 -32.61 7.83 -14.85
N ILE A 24 -32.34 8.80 -13.98
CA ILE A 24 -31.16 8.93 -13.10
C ILE A 24 -30.97 7.77 -12.09
N SER A 25 -29.71 7.30 -11.92
CA SER A 25 -28.98 7.25 -10.63
C SER A 25 -27.53 6.74 -10.76
N THR A 26 -26.61 7.51 -11.36
CA THR A 26 -25.25 7.00 -11.67
C THR A 26 -24.16 7.97 -11.25
N ARG A 27 -23.99 8.22 -9.95
CA ARG A 27 -22.68 8.71 -9.49
C ARG A 27 -21.78 7.49 -9.33
N ASP A 28 -20.86 7.32 -10.27
CA ASP A 28 -19.70 6.46 -10.08
C ASP A 28 -18.96 6.92 -8.81
N TYR A 29 -18.28 5.98 -8.16
CA TYR A 29 -17.54 6.26 -6.95
C TYR A 29 -16.17 6.77 -7.33
N LYS A 30 -15.89 8.01 -6.96
CA LYS A 30 -14.54 8.57 -7.00
C LYS A 30 -13.73 7.91 -5.88
N THR A 31 -12.79 7.07 -6.26
CA THR A 31 -12.01 6.27 -5.32
C THR A 31 -10.58 6.80 -5.27
N THR A 32 -10.13 7.17 -4.08
CA THR A 32 -8.75 7.52 -3.78
C THR A 32 -8.12 6.39 -2.98
N VAL A 33 -7.05 5.81 -3.51
CA VAL A 33 -6.35 4.68 -2.92
C VAL A 33 -4.98 5.15 -2.45
N GLN A 34 -4.76 5.16 -1.14
CA GLN A 34 -3.46 5.43 -0.56
C GLN A 34 -2.57 4.19 -0.68
N LEU A 35 -1.37 4.38 -1.25
CA LEU A 35 -0.39 3.31 -1.45
C LEU A 35 0.34 2.96 -0.13
N LEU A 36 1.29 2.03 -0.21
CA LEU A 36 1.95 1.42 0.94
C LEU A 36 2.84 2.39 1.73
N ASP A 37 3.49 3.32 1.05
CA ASP A 37 4.39 4.32 1.62
C ASP A 37 3.67 5.54 2.24
N ASP A 38 2.33 5.57 2.14
CA ASP A 38 1.43 6.66 2.53
C ASP A 38 1.59 8.00 1.81
N ASN A 39 2.63 8.18 0.98
CA ASN A 39 2.93 9.43 0.28
C ASN A 39 2.19 9.52 -1.05
N GLU A 40 1.96 8.37 -1.69
CA GLU A 40 1.33 8.31 -3.00
C GLU A 40 -0.14 7.88 -2.95
N THR A 41 -0.92 8.40 -3.90
CA THR A 41 -2.32 8.04 -4.06
C THR A 41 -2.69 7.84 -5.52
N ILE A 42 -3.48 6.82 -5.80
CA ILE A 42 -4.11 6.61 -7.11
C ILE A 42 -5.57 7.02 -7.01
N CYS A 43 -6.03 7.89 -7.92
CA CYS A 43 -7.41 8.36 -7.98
C CYS A 43 -8.08 7.89 -9.27
N GLN A 44 -9.17 7.14 -9.16
CA GLN A 44 -9.92 6.62 -10.31
C GLN A 44 -11.42 6.52 -9.99
N GLU A 45 -12.26 6.71 -11.00
CA GLU A 45 -13.70 6.50 -10.90
C GLU A 45 -14.07 5.05 -11.23
N PHE A 46 -14.91 4.45 -10.39
CA PHE A 46 -15.41 3.10 -10.58
C PHE A 46 -16.93 3.07 -10.45
N LYS A 47 -17.59 2.23 -11.24
CA LYS A 47 -19.02 1.99 -11.07
C LYS A 47 -19.29 1.48 -9.66
N LYS A 48 -20.23 2.09 -8.94
CA LYS A 48 -20.57 1.68 -7.57
C LYS A 48 -20.95 0.20 -7.46
N THR A 49 -21.50 -0.38 -8.54
CA THR A 49 -21.92 -1.79 -8.68
C THR A 49 -20.78 -2.74 -9.00
N SER A 50 -19.59 -2.25 -9.31
CA SER A 50 -18.40 -3.08 -9.54
C SER A 50 -17.98 -3.78 -8.25
N ASN A 51 -17.42 -4.98 -8.40
CA ASN A 51 -16.76 -5.67 -7.30
C ASN A 51 -15.46 -4.96 -6.92
N ALA A 52 -15.10 -5.02 -5.64
CA ALA A 52 -13.86 -4.41 -5.15
C ALA A 52 -12.59 -5.02 -5.77
N GLN A 53 -12.66 -6.27 -6.28
CA GLN A 53 -11.60 -6.89 -7.08
C GLN A 53 -11.16 -6.01 -8.26
N ILE A 54 -12.08 -5.32 -8.94
CA ILE A 54 -11.75 -4.46 -10.09
C ILE A 54 -10.83 -3.30 -9.67
N ILE A 55 -11.02 -2.77 -8.46
CA ILE A 55 -10.16 -1.72 -7.91
C ILE A 55 -8.76 -2.28 -7.64
N LEU A 56 -8.69 -3.46 -7.01
CA LEU A 56 -7.40 -4.11 -6.72
C LEU A 56 -6.63 -4.41 -8.01
N ASP A 57 -7.31 -4.96 -9.01
CA ASP A 57 -6.72 -5.27 -10.31
C ASP A 57 -6.16 -4.02 -11.00
N TYR A 58 -6.91 -2.92 -10.99
CA TYR A 58 -6.46 -1.65 -11.55
C TYR A 58 -5.22 -1.10 -10.84
N ILE A 59 -5.19 -1.12 -9.50
CA ILE A 59 -4.01 -0.67 -8.74
C ILE A 59 -2.81 -1.56 -9.06
N CYS A 60 -2.99 -2.88 -9.06
CA CYS A 60 -1.91 -3.81 -9.39
C CYS A 60 -1.41 -3.61 -10.83
N GLU A 61 -2.28 -3.30 -11.79
CA GLU A 61 -1.88 -2.94 -13.15
C GLU A 61 -1.05 -1.65 -13.18
N CYS A 62 -1.49 -0.58 -12.50
CA CYS A 62 -0.72 0.67 -12.39
C CYS A 62 0.67 0.47 -11.77
N LEU A 63 0.80 -0.47 -10.83
CA LEU A 63 2.05 -0.78 -10.14
C LEU A 63 2.84 -1.92 -10.79
N ASN A 64 2.36 -2.47 -11.92
CA ASN A 64 2.96 -3.63 -12.60
C ASN A 64 3.14 -4.87 -11.69
N ILE A 65 2.16 -5.13 -10.81
CA ILE A 65 2.14 -6.28 -9.89
C ILE A 65 1.35 -7.44 -10.53
N VAL A 66 2.04 -8.57 -10.72
CA VAL A 66 1.45 -9.81 -11.23
C VAL A 66 0.95 -10.72 -10.10
N GLU A 67 1.70 -10.81 -8.99
CA GLU A 67 1.38 -11.69 -7.85
C GLU A 67 0.36 -11.03 -6.89
N LYS A 68 -0.86 -10.82 -7.39
CA LYS A 68 -1.90 -10.00 -6.71
C LYS A 68 -2.43 -10.62 -5.40
N ASP A 69 -2.31 -11.92 -5.24
CA ASP A 69 -2.93 -12.70 -4.15
C ASP A 69 -2.44 -12.29 -2.75
N TYR A 70 -1.32 -11.58 -2.64
CA TYR A 70 -0.78 -11.11 -1.36
C TYR A 70 -1.42 -9.81 -0.87
N PHE A 71 -2.14 -9.08 -1.73
CA PHE A 71 -2.59 -7.73 -1.46
C PHE A 71 -4.09 -7.62 -1.21
N GLY A 72 -4.49 -6.49 -0.63
CA GLY A 72 -5.89 -6.17 -0.42
C GLY A 72 -6.14 -4.69 -0.19
N LEU A 73 -7.41 -4.35 -0.07
CA LEU A 73 -7.88 -2.99 0.15
C LEU A 73 -8.49 -2.87 1.53
N ARG A 74 -8.06 -1.87 2.31
CA ARG A 74 -8.72 -1.49 3.55
C ARG A 74 -9.51 -0.21 3.38
N TYR A 75 -10.67 -0.13 4.01
CA TYR A 75 -11.41 1.11 4.21
C TYR A 75 -11.53 1.40 5.70
N GLN A 76 -11.89 2.64 6.02
CA GLN A 76 -12.14 3.09 7.38
C GLN A 76 -13.60 3.52 7.51
N ASP A 77 -14.30 3.05 8.54
CA ASP A 77 -15.68 3.46 8.81
C ASP A 77 -15.74 4.82 9.54
N PHE A 78 -16.96 5.30 9.80
CA PHE A 78 -17.21 6.55 10.53
C PHE A 78 -16.67 6.54 11.97
N ASN A 79 -16.53 5.36 12.58
CA ASN A 79 -15.99 5.18 13.92
C ASN A 79 -14.46 5.00 13.90
N ARG A 80 -13.82 5.23 12.75
CA ARG A 80 -12.37 5.08 12.51
C ARG A 80 -11.86 3.64 12.63
N HIS A 81 -12.74 2.64 12.63
CA HIS A 81 -12.35 1.23 12.54
C HIS A 81 -11.93 0.88 11.12
N ARG A 82 -10.93 0.01 10.99
CA ARG A 82 -10.36 -0.40 9.72
C ARG A 82 -10.89 -1.78 9.35
N TYR A 83 -11.37 -1.94 8.12
CA TYR A 83 -11.87 -3.21 7.61
C TYR A 83 -11.22 -3.53 6.28
N TRP A 84 -10.98 -4.82 6.04
CA TRP A 84 -10.67 -5.33 4.72
C TRP A 84 -11.92 -5.29 3.84
N MET A 85 -11.77 -4.85 2.59
CA MET A 85 -12.81 -5.04 1.59
C MET A 85 -12.92 -6.52 1.22
N ASP A 86 -14.15 -6.97 1.08
CA ASP A 86 -14.50 -8.21 0.42
C ASP A 86 -14.43 -7.98 -1.10
N LEU A 87 -13.41 -8.57 -1.73
CA LEU A 87 -13.12 -8.38 -3.16
C LEU A 87 -14.25 -8.93 -4.06
N ASN A 88 -15.05 -9.87 -3.55
CA ASN A 88 -16.16 -10.48 -4.28
C ASN A 88 -17.49 -9.72 -4.13
N LYS A 89 -17.52 -8.66 -3.32
CA LYS A 89 -18.72 -7.84 -3.11
C LYS A 89 -18.63 -6.50 -3.83
N GLN A 90 -19.80 -5.98 -4.18
CA GLN A 90 -19.91 -4.67 -4.80
C GLN A 90 -19.47 -3.55 -3.84
N ILE A 91 -18.85 -2.50 -4.37
CA ILE A 91 -18.30 -1.38 -3.58
C ILE A 91 -19.40 -0.72 -2.74
N TYR A 92 -20.56 -0.42 -3.34
CA TYR A 92 -21.67 0.26 -2.65
C TYR A 92 -22.24 -0.50 -1.44
N LYS A 93 -21.99 -1.81 -1.33
CA LYS A 93 -22.46 -2.63 -0.20
C LYS A 93 -21.54 -2.53 1.02
N GLN A 94 -20.33 -1.98 0.86
CA GLN A 94 -19.27 -2.01 1.87
C GLN A 94 -18.93 -0.61 2.38
N VAL A 95 -18.95 0.38 1.48
CA VAL A 95 -18.60 1.77 1.79
C VAL A 95 -19.77 2.69 1.48
N ARG A 96 -19.87 3.80 2.22
CA ARG A 96 -20.93 4.80 2.05
C ARG A 96 -20.41 6.03 1.35
N GLY A 97 -21.28 6.64 0.54
CA GLY A 97 -21.00 7.90 -0.13
C GLY A 97 -20.28 7.74 -1.47
N PRO A 98 -20.26 8.81 -2.28
CA PRO A 98 -19.69 8.79 -3.63
C PRO A 98 -18.15 8.94 -3.65
N ASN A 99 -17.54 9.36 -2.55
CA ASN A 99 -16.09 9.52 -2.42
C ASN A 99 -15.57 8.43 -1.48
N VAL A 100 -14.76 7.52 -2.00
CA VAL A 100 -14.24 6.37 -1.27
C VAL A 100 -12.74 6.53 -1.05
N ILE A 101 -12.30 6.41 0.19
CA ILE A 101 -10.88 6.39 0.53
C ILE A 101 -10.50 4.97 0.95
N LEU A 102 -9.59 4.36 0.18
CA LEU A 102 -9.07 3.02 0.43
C LEU A 102 -7.57 3.08 0.71
N ARG A 103 -7.03 2.00 1.28
CA ARG A 103 -5.61 1.80 1.52
C ARG A 103 -5.18 0.46 0.93
N PHE A 104 -4.23 0.48 0.01
CA PHE A 104 -3.61 -0.72 -0.54
C PHE A 104 -2.58 -1.27 0.45
N ARG A 105 -2.74 -2.52 0.88
CA ARG A 105 -1.90 -3.14 1.93
C ARG A 105 -1.62 -4.59 1.61
N VAL A 106 -0.53 -5.14 2.15
CA VAL A 106 -0.34 -6.60 2.18
C VAL A 106 -1.35 -7.20 3.15
N ARG A 107 -2.09 -8.18 2.65
CA ARG A 107 -3.12 -8.92 3.39
C ARG A 107 -2.63 -10.30 3.81
N PHE A 108 -1.89 -10.97 2.93
CA PHE A 108 -1.38 -12.30 3.17
C PHE A 108 0.15 -12.26 3.09
N TYR A 109 0.79 -12.58 4.20
CA TYR A 109 2.24 -12.54 4.33
C TYR A 109 2.77 -13.94 4.06
N PRO A 110 3.66 -14.15 3.07
CA PRO A 110 4.22 -15.46 2.80
C PRO A 110 5.10 -15.90 3.98
N SER A 111 4.96 -17.16 4.41
CA SER A 111 5.80 -17.74 5.48
C SER A 111 7.26 -17.89 5.04
N ASP A 112 7.49 -18.12 3.75
CA ASP A 112 8.82 -18.08 3.12
C ASP A 112 8.83 -17.00 2.05
N VAL A 113 9.68 -15.99 2.21
CA VAL A 113 9.76 -14.84 1.29
C VAL A 113 10.37 -15.20 -0.06
N ASN A 114 11.07 -16.34 -0.17
CA ASN A 114 11.66 -16.80 -1.43
C ASN A 114 10.61 -17.31 -2.43
N VAL A 115 9.35 -17.52 -2.00
CA VAL A 115 8.26 -17.91 -2.91
C VAL A 115 7.80 -16.76 -3.81
N LEU A 116 8.12 -15.50 -3.43
CA LEU A 116 7.82 -14.31 -4.21
C LEU A 116 8.76 -14.24 -5.42
N LYS A 117 8.19 -14.38 -6.62
CA LYS A 117 8.97 -14.47 -7.85
C LYS A 117 9.34 -13.11 -8.39
N GLU A 118 8.42 -12.16 -8.33
CA GLU A 118 8.61 -10.83 -8.91
C GLU A 118 9.31 -9.90 -7.92
N GLU A 119 10.28 -9.14 -8.41
CA GLU A 119 10.99 -8.15 -7.60
C GLU A 119 10.06 -7.08 -7.06
N ILE A 120 9.10 -6.62 -7.87
CA ILE A 120 8.10 -5.65 -7.44
C ILE A 120 7.25 -6.15 -6.27
N THR A 121 6.93 -7.46 -6.21
CA THR A 121 6.16 -8.03 -5.10
C THR A 121 6.98 -8.04 -3.81
N ARG A 122 8.27 -8.38 -3.91
CA ARG A 122 9.21 -8.32 -2.78
C ARG A 122 9.37 -6.89 -2.27
N TYR A 123 9.57 -5.94 -3.18
CA TYR A 123 9.65 -4.52 -2.85
C TYR A 123 8.40 -4.03 -2.11
N MET A 124 7.20 -4.38 -2.59
CA MET A 124 5.94 -3.99 -1.94
C MET A 124 5.79 -4.61 -0.53
N LEU A 125 6.22 -5.86 -0.33
CA LEU A 125 6.27 -6.47 1.00
C LEU A 125 7.30 -5.74 1.90
N PHE A 126 8.44 -5.36 1.36
CA PHE A 126 9.47 -4.61 2.08
C PHE A 126 8.93 -3.26 2.56
N VAL A 127 8.29 -2.47 1.70
CA VAL A 127 7.67 -1.18 2.06
C VAL A 127 6.58 -1.37 3.13
N GLN A 128 5.77 -2.42 3.03
CA GLN A 128 4.77 -2.73 4.05
C GLN A 128 5.39 -3.01 5.42
N LEU A 129 6.49 -3.76 5.48
CA LEU A 129 7.14 -4.10 6.74
C LEU A 129 7.93 -2.92 7.33
N GLN A 130 8.53 -2.06 6.49
CA GLN A 130 9.07 -0.78 6.95
C GLN A 130 8.00 0.08 7.62
N ARG A 131 6.83 0.17 6.98
CA ARG A 131 5.66 0.83 7.55
C ARG A 131 5.25 0.21 8.89
N ASP A 132 5.27 -1.11 8.99
CA ASP A 132 4.89 -1.81 10.22
C ASP A 132 5.92 -1.61 11.34
N LEU A 133 7.22 -1.47 11.04
CA LEU A 133 8.23 -1.03 12.02
C LEU A 133 7.99 0.41 12.48
N LEU A 134 7.75 1.32 11.54
CA LEU A 134 7.54 2.75 11.81
C LEU A 134 6.30 2.98 12.69
N HIS A 135 5.25 2.18 12.52
CA HIS A 135 4.03 2.26 13.33
C HIS A 135 4.01 1.30 14.53
N GLY A 136 5.09 0.55 14.78
CA GLY A 136 5.19 -0.40 15.89
C GLY A 136 4.21 -1.57 15.82
N ARG A 137 3.84 -1.99 14.61
CA ARG A 137 3.09 -3.23 14.34
C ARG A 137 3.99 -4.44 14.22
N LEU A 138 5.24 -4.24 13.77
CA LEU A 138 6.27 -5.27 13.77
C LEU A 138 7.17 -5.09 15.00
N TYR A 139 6.94 -5.89 16.03
CA TYR A 139 7.78 -5.90 17.23
C TYR A 139 9.13 -6.53 16.91
N CYS A 140 10.18 -5.81 17.29
CA CYS A 140 11.54 -6.14 16.95
C CYS A 140 12.47 -5.77 18.12
N PRO A 141 13.34 -6.69 18.58
CA PRO A 141 14.39 -6.36 19.55
C PRO A 141 15.29 -5.23 19.04
N GLN A 142 15.82 -4.38 19.92
CA GLN A 142 16.60 -3.20 19.50
C GLN A 142 17.77 -3.50 18.56
N ASN A 143 18.48 -4.60 18.77
CA ASN A 143 19.60 -4.97 17.91
C ASN A 143 19.13 -5.37 16.51
N GLU A 144 18.03 -6.12 16.41
CA GLU A 144 17.47 -6.50 15.11
C GLU A 144 16.82 -5.29 14.43
N ALA A 145 16.20 -4.38 15.19
CA ALA A 145 15.65 -3.13 14.66
C ALA A 145 16.75 -2.24 14.05
N ALA A 146 17.95 -2.21 14.66
CA ALA A 146 19.10 -1.50 14.10
C ALA A 146 19.55 -2.11 12.76
N VAL A 147 19.60 -3.44 12.67
CA VAL A 147 19.96 -4.15 11.44
C VAL A 147 18.92 -3.91 10.34
N LEU A 148 17.62 -4.04 10.66
CA LEU A 148 16.54 -3.77 9.71
C LEU A 148 16.54 -2.31 9.25
N GLY A 149 16.78 -1.36 10.15
CA GLY A 149 16.94 0.06 9.80
C GLY A 149 18.13 0.31 8.88
N ALA A 150 19.24 -0.38 9.10
CA ALA A 150 20.43 -0.27 8.25
C ALA A 150 20.26 -0.88 6.86
N LEU A 151 19.58 -2.03 6.75
CA LEU A 151 19.22 -2.62 5.45
C LEU A 151 18.24 -1.73 4.68
N ALA A 152 17.28 -1.12 5.39
CA ALA A 152 16.39 -0.12 4.81
C ALA A 152 17.14 1.12 4.29
N LEU A 153 18.16 1.60 5.01
CA LEU A 153 19.00 2.68 4.51
C LEU A 153 19.80 2.24 3.29
N GLN A 154 20.44 1.09 3.33
CA GLN A 154 21.22 0.56 2.20
C GLN A 154 20.37 0.48 0.93
N SER A 155 19.09 0.11 1.02
CA SER A 155 18.21 0.09 -0.15
C SER A 155 17.81 1.48 -0.67
N ILE A 156 17.73 2.49 0.21
CA ILE A 156 17.32 3.86 -0.16
C ILE A 156 18.51 4.68 -0.69
N ILE A 157 19.65 4.62 -0.01
CA ILE A 157 20.79 5.52 -0.24
C ILE A 157 22.07 4.82 -0.69
N GLY A 158 22.06 3.49 -0.82
CA GLY A 158 23.23 2.71 -1.18
C GLY A 158 24.35 2.79 -0.15
N ASP A 159 25.57 2.42 -0.58
CA ASP A 159 26.73 2.30 0.28
C ASP A 159 27.01 3.54 1.15
N TYR A 160 27.43 3.28 2.39
CA TYR A 160 27.95 4.32 3.27
C TYR A 160 29.23 4.97 2.68
N ASP A 161 29.27 6.30 2.72
CA ASP A 161 30.37 7.17 2.33
C ASP A 161 30.63 8.15 3.48
N ALA A 162 31.86 8.17 3.97
CA ALA A 162 32.28 8.99 5.10
C ALA A 162 32.48 10.47 4.74
N GLU A 163 32.74 10.78 3.47
CA GLU A 163 32.97 12.15 3.00
C GLU A 163 31.63 12.87 2.74
N GLU A 164 30.60 12.13 2.34
CA GLU A 164 29.29 12.70 2.00
C GLU A 164 28.32 12.74 3.18
N ARG A 165 28.54 11.96 4.25
CA ARG A 165 27.53 11.76 5.30
C ARG A 165 27.94 12.31 6.68
N PRO A 166 27.16 13.26 7.25
CA PRO A 166 27.39 13.73 8.60
C PRO A 166 27.14 12.61 9.62
N LYS A 167 27.73 12.73 10.82
CA LYS A 167 27.63 11.69 11.87
C LYS A 167 26.20 11.27 12.24
N ASN A 168 25.22 12.15 12.04
CA ASN A 168 23.82 11.98 12.41
C ASN A 168 22.87 11.82 11.21
N TYR A 169 23.36 11.45 10.02
CA TYR A 169 22.55 11.33 8.80
C TYR A 169 21.31 10.41 8.96
N VAL A 170 21.37 9.41 9.84
CA VAL A 170 20.24 8.48 10.08
C VAL A 170 18.99 9.22 10.59
N ALA A 171 19.15 10.33 11.31
CA ALA A 171 18.04 11.11 11.84
C ALA A 171 17.15 11.74 10.76
N GLU A 172 17.64 11.85 9.53
CA GLU A 172 16.89 12.35 8.37
C GLU A 172 15.85 11.33 7.88
N TYR A 173 15.98 10.05 8.27
CA TYR A 173 15.14 8.95 7.82
C TYR A 173 14.25 8.47 8.97
N LYS A 174 12.94 8.41 8.71
CA LYS A 174 11.95 7.89 9.67
C LYS A 174 11.85 6.37 9.53
N LEU A 175 12.70 5.64 10.26
CA LEU A 175 12.82 4.19 10.11
C LEU A 175 11.98 3.41 11.14
N LEU A 176 11.90 3.91 12.38
CA LEU A 176 11.38 3.16 13.52
C LEU A 176 10.43 4.02 14.38
N LEU A 177 9.46 3.39 15.06
CA LEU A 177 8.54 4.08 15.97
C LEU A 177 9.26 4.83 17.11
N LYS A 178 10.31 4.21 17.68
CA LYS A 178 11.12 4.78 18.76
C LYS A 178 12.58 4.85 18.32
N GLN A 179 12.88 5.83 17.48
CA GLN A 179 14.22 6.09 16.98
C GLN A 179 14.96 7.05 17.92
N THR A 180 15.85 6.51 18.75
CA THR A 180 16.69 7.29 19.67
C THR A 180 18.08 7.48 19.08
N GLU A 181 18.83 8.51 19.49
CA GLU A 181 20.20 8.75 19.01
C GLU A 181 21.11 7.51 19.15
N LYS A 182 21.04 6.82 20.29
CA LYS A 182 21.78 5.56 20.50
C LYS A 182 21.40 4.46 19.50
N LEU A 183 20.15 4.41 19.06
CA LEU A 183 19.71 3.45 18.06
C LEU A 183 20.14 3.88 16.65
N GLU A 184 20.14 5.18 16.37
CA GLU A 184 20.67 5.75 15.13
C GLU A 184 22.16 5.48 14.96
N GLU A 185 22.96 5.58 16.03
CA GLU A 185 24.38 5.19 16.04
C GLU A 185 24.56 3.72 15.64
N LYS A 186 23.77 2.80 16.24
CA LYS A 186 23.81 1.37 15.90
C LYS A 186 23.37 1.08 14.46
N ILE A 187 22.38 1.83 13.96
CA ILE A 187 21.95 1.75 12.55
C ILE A 187 23.11 2.18 11.65
N ALA A 188 23.77 3.31 11.96
CA ALA A 188 24.89 3.81 11.17
C ALA A 188 26.10 2.85 11.19
N GLU A 189 26.39 2.22 12.34
CA GLU A 189 27.43 1.19 12.45
C GLU A 189 27.10 -0.04 11.60
N SER A 190 25.84 -0.50 11.65
CA SER A 190 25.39 -1.66 10.88
C SER A 190 25.39 -1.38 9.38
N HIS A 191 25.00 -0.17 8.96
CA HIS A 191 24.95 0.23 7.55
C HIS A 191 26.33 0.11 6.87
N LYS A 192 27.42 0.43 7.58
CA LYS A 192 28.79 0.27 7.08
C LYS A 192 29.16 -1.17 6.74
N LEU A 193 28.50 -2.15 7.37
CA LEU A 193 28.74 -3.58 7.14
C LEU A 193 28.03 -4.11 5.88
N PHE A 194 27.06 -3.36 5.35
CA PHE A 194 26.26 -3.76 4.18
C PHE A 194 26.76 -3.17 2.86
N LYS A 195 27.98 -2.60 2.88
CA LYS A 195 28.64 -2.08 1.69
C LYS A 195 28.70 -3.14 0.58
N GLY A 196 28.31 -2.76 -0.63
CA GLY A 196 28.29 -3.60 -1.81
C GLY A 196 26.97 -4.36 -2.02
N LEU A 197 26.02 -4.30 -1.08
CA LEU A 197 24.68 -4.82 -1.34
C LEU A 197 23.93 -3.89 -2.28
N THR A 198 23.37 -4.47 -3.34
CA THR A 198 22.39 -3.77 -4.18
C THR A 198 21.09 -3.53 -3.40
N PRO A 199 20.24 -2.57 -3.83
CA PRO A 199 18.94 -2.34 -3.19
C PRO A 199 18.09 -3.62 -3.09
N ALA A 200 17.97 -4.39 -4.17
CA ALA A 200 17.20 -5.63 -4.18
C ALA A 200 17.75 -6.71 -3.22
N GLU A 201 19.07 -6.78 -3.04
CA GLU A 201 19.69 -7.69 -2.07
C GLU A 201 19.47 -7.25 -0.63
N ALA A 202 19.59 -5.94 -0.36
CA ALA A 202 19.31 -5.36 0.96
C ALA A 202 17.83 -5.56 1.35
N GLU A 203 16.91 -5.33 0.42
CA GLU A 203 15.48 -5.61 0.58
C GLU A 203 15.22 -7.09 0.87
N MET A 204 15.82 -8.00 0.09
CA MET A 204 15.67 -9.44 0.32
C MET A 204 16.20 -9.88 1.69
N GLU A 205 17.36 -9.37 2.11
CA GLU A 205 17.92 -9.67 3.43
C GLU A 205 17.04 -9.09 4.56
N PHE A 206 16.49 -7.89 4.36
CA PHE A 206 15.49 -7.32 5.26
C PHE A 206 14.28 -8.25 5.39
N LEU A 207 13.71 -8.70 4.28
CA LEU A 207 12.54 -9.58 4.25
C LEU A 207 12.80 -10.90 4.99
N LYS A 208 13.95 -11.53 4.77
CA LYS A 208 14.36 -12.78 5.43
C LYS A 208 14.50 -12.67 6.94
N ARG A 209 14.87 -11.49 7.43
CA ARG A 209 14.99 -11.20 8.87
C ARG A 209 13.64 -10.86 9.48
N ALA A 210 12.91 -9.95 8.84
CA ALA A 210 11.59 -9.52 9.28
C ALA A 210 10.58 -10.68 9.34
N SER A 211 10.66 -11.64 8.42
CA SER A 211 9.77 -12.82 8.40
C SER A 211 9.95 -13.77 9.60
N LYS A 212 11.07 -13.65 10.33
CA LYS A 212 11.36 -14.46 11.52
C LYS A 212 10.86 -13.83 12.82
N LEU A 213 10.32 -12.61 12.77
CA LEU A 213 9.80 -11.92 13.95
C LEU A 213 8.40 -12.42 14.31
N ASP A 214 8.11 -12.56 15.61
CA ASP A 214 6.86 -13.15 16.11
C ASP A 214 5.58 -12.44 15.62
N THR A 215 5.66 -11.13 15.37
CA THR A 215 4.52 -10.34 14.90
C THR A 215 4.51 -10.14 13.38
N TYR A 216 5.33 -10.89 12.63
CA TYR A 216 5.32 -10.87 11.17
C TYR A 216 3.94 -11.25 10.64
N GLY A 217 3.35 -10.36 9.84
CA GLY A 217 2.00 -10.54 9.28
C GLY A 217 0.86 -10.50 10.32
N PHE A 218 1.13 -10.13 11.57
CA PHE A 218 0.12 -10.07 12.61
C PHE A 218 -0.79 -8.84 12.44
N ASP A 219 -2.11 -9.06 12.41
CA ASP A 219 -3.13 -8.01 12.36
C ASP A 219 -3.95 -8.05 13.65
N PRO A 220 -3.64 -7.21 14.66
CA PRO A 220 -4.34 -7.24 15.93
C PRO A 220 -5.79 -6.77 15.77
N TYR A 221 -6.72 -7.53 16.33
CA TYR A 221 -8.11 -7.14 16.48
C TYR A 221 -8.38 -6.80 17.95
N THR A 222 -8.79 -5.56 18.22
CA THR A 222 -9.21 -5.17 19.56
C THR A 222 -10.51 -5.90 19.90
N VAL A 223 -10.43 -6.85 20.83
CA VAL A 223 -11.59 -7.48 21.44
C VAL A 223 -11.90 -6.78 22.75
N MET A 224 -13.13 -6.30 22.92
CA MET A 224 -13.61 -5.86 24.23
C MET A 224 -13.95 -7.09 25.05
N VAL A 225 -13.08 -7.44 26.00
CA VAL A 225 -13.40 -8.46 27.01
C VAL A 225 -14.31 -7.78 28.03
N ASN A 226 -15.58 -8.19 28.08
CA ASN A 226 -16.52 -7.72 29.09
C ASN A 226 -16.18 -8.38 30.44
N VAL A 227 -15.19 -7.84 31.15
CA VAL A 227 -14.75 -8.29 32.49
C VAL A 227 -15.88 -8.18 33.53
N LEU A 228 -16.95 -7.43 33.23
CA LEU A 228 -18.12 -7.27 34.09
C LEU A 228 -19.04 -8.50 34.18
N LYS A 229 -18.88 -9.54 33.34
CA LYS A 229 -19.71 -10.76 33.45
C LYS A 229 -19.17 -11.80 34.43
N GLU A 230 -17.85 -11.84 34.69
CA GLU A 230 -17.29 -12.77 35.68
C GLU A 230 -17.41 -12.26 37.11
N LEU A 231 -17.45 -10.95 37.33
CA LEU A 231 -17.62 -10.38 38.69
C LEU A 231 -19.06 -10.47 39.22
N LEU A 232 -20.06 -10.67 38.34
CA LEU A 232 -21.47 -10.82 38.71
C LEU A 232 -21.91 -12.30 38.85
N SER A 233 -21.04 -13.27 38.56
CA SER A 233 -21.29 -14.69 38.90
C SER A 233 -20.81 -15.06 40.31
N PHE A 234 -20.25 -14.10 41.06
CA PHE A 234 -19.79 -14.26 42.44
C PHE A 234 -20.50 -13.29 43.43
N LEU A 235 -21.57 -12.63 42.99
CA LEU A 235 -22.51 -11.86 43.83
C LEU A 235 -23.90 -12.45 43.67
#